data_AF-A0A7X8ANA9-F1
#
_entry.id   AF-A0A7X8ANA9-F1
#
_cell.length_a   1.000
_cell.length_b   1.000
_cell.length_c   1.000
_cell.angle_alpha   90.00
_cell.angle_beta   90.00
_cell.angle_gamma   90.00
#
_symmetry.space_group_name_H-M   'P 1'
#
loop_
_entity.id
_entity.type
_entity.pdbx_description
1 polymer ?
#
loop_
_entity_poly.entity_id
_entity_poly.type
_entity_poly.pdbx_seq_one_letter_code
_entity_poly.pdbx_strand_id
1 'polypeptide(L)'
;MTAEIHADARVVTLRRTEFGTYEATNERGGTLVVGEGHDETFTPVELLLTAIAGCASIDVDYITARRAEPVSFDVTSSGVKSTEGGNHLTDLHVTFRVVFPEGEAGDAARARVPQAVRRSAESLCTVSRTIQLGTPVVMDVAD
;
A
#
# COMPACT_ATOMS: atom_id res chain seq x y z
N MET A 1 7.90 24.02 -18.47
CA MET A 1 6.96 24.61 -17.48
C MET A 1 6.81 23.59 -16.36
N THR A 2 7.56 23.71 -15.27
CA THR A 2 7.48 22.80 -14.12
C THR A 2 6.04 22.82 -13.60
N ALA A 3 5.37 21.67 -13.59
CA ALA A 3 4.07 21.55 -12.95
C ALA A 3 4.20 22.07 -11.52
N GLU A 4 3.44 23.11 -11.17
CA GLU A 4 3.40 23.60 -9.80
C GLU A 4 2.85 22.48 -8.92
N ILE A 5 3.73 21.89 -8.13
CA ILE A 5 3.37 20.86 -7.14
C ILE A 5 2.51 21.57 -6.10
N HIS A 6 1.26 21.13 -5.99
CA HIS A 6 0.31 21.66 -5.00
C HIS A 6 0.90 21.56 -3.59
N ALA A 7 0.66 22.55 -2.72
CA ALA A 7 1.24 22.62 -1.37
C ALA A 7 0.90 21.39 -0.49
N ASP A 8 -0.21 20.73 -0.75
CA ASP A 8 -0.63 19.48 -0.09
C ASP A 8 -0.31 18.19 -0.87
N ALA A 9 0.48 18.28 -1.94
CA ALA A 9 0.87 17.11 -2.71
C ALA A 9 1.65 16.11 -1.85
N ARG A 10 1.58 14.84 -2.24
CA ARG A 10 2.46 13.80 -1.74
C ARG A 10 3.41 13.45 -2.87
N VAL A 11 4.69 13.71 -2.67
CA VAL A 11 5.70 13.60 -3.73
C VAL A 11 6.72 12.53 -3.39
N VAL A 12 7.05 11.74 -4.42
CA VAL A 12 8.23 10.89 -4.45
C VAL A 12 8.98 11.20 -5.74
N THR A 13 10.31 11.15 -5.69
CA THR A 13 11.17 11.32 -6.86
C THR A 13 11.97 10.04 -7.08
N LEU A 14 12.21 9.68 -8.34
CA LEU A 14 13.02 8.52 -8.69
C LEU A 14 14.23 8.97 -9.51
N ARG A 15 15.39 8.41 -9.19
CA ARG A 15 16.60 8.55 -10.00
C ARG A 15 17.02 7.17 -10.51
N ARG A 16 17.28 7.07 -11.82
CA ARG A 16 17.86 5.87 -12.40
C ARG A 16 19.29 5.69 -11.89
N THR A 17 19.58 4.52 -11.33
CA THR A 17 20.92 4.13 -10.90
C THR A 17 21.58 3.23 -11.95
N GLU A 18 20.83 2.28 -12.47
CA GLU A 18 21.25 1.34 -13.53
C GLU A 18 20.09 1.07 -14.51
N PHE A 19 20.32 0.24 -15.53
CA PHE A 19 19.23 -0.18 -16.41
C PHE A 19 18.23 -1.04 -15.62
N GLY A 20 16.96 -0.62 -15.62
CA GLY A 20 15.91 -1.30 -14.86
C GLY A 20 15.89 -1.00 -13.36
N THR A 21 16.85 -0.23 -12.83
CA THR A 21 16.98 0.02 -11.38
C THR A 21 16.93 1.50 -11.06
N TYR A 22 16.12 1.84 -10.05
CA TYR A 22 15.84 3.20 -9.64
C TYR A 22 15.87 3.33 -8.12
N GLU A 23 16.39 4.44 -7.62
CA GLU A 23 16.26 4.82 -6.21
C GLU A 23 15.14 5.85 -6.08
N ALA A 24 14.10 5.50 -5.31
CA ALA A 24 13.02 6.40 -4.94
C ALA A 24 13.36 7.13 -3.65
N THR A 25 13.07 8.42 -3.58
CA THR A 25 13.23 9.27 -2.38
C THR A 25 11.92 10.00 -2.08
N ASN A 26 11.46 9.92 -0.83
CA ASN A 26 10.33 10.72 -0.34
C ASN A 26 10.80 12.08 0.22
N GLU A 27 9.88 13.01 0.45
CA GLU A 27 10.19 14.35 0.98
C GLU A 27 10.89 14.36 2.35
N ARG A 28 10.76 13.27 3.12
CA ARG A 28 11.41 13.12 4.44
C ARG A 28 12.84 12.57 4.33
N GLY A 29 13.33 12.31 3.11
CA GLY A 29 14.66 11.76 2.85
C GLY A 29 14.77 10.24 3.00
N GLY A 30 13.64 9.54 3.18
CA GLY A 30 13.64 8.08 3.17
C GLY A 30 13.74 7.54 1.75
N THR A 31 14.55 6.49 1.57
CA THR A 31 14.82 5.90 0.25
C THR A 31 14.35 4.46 0.14
N LEU A 32 14.10 4.02 -1.10
CA LEU A 32 13.74 2.65 -1.46
C LEU A 32 14.25 2.35 -2.87
N VAL A 33 14.82 1.16 -3.09
CA VAL A 33 15.23 0.71 -4.43
C VAL A 33 14.08 -0.01 -5.12
N VAL A 34 13.86 0.31 -6.39
CA VAL A 34 12.85 -0.28 -7.26
C VAL A 34 13.55 -0.90 -8.47
N GLY A 35 13.25 -2.17 -8.75
CA GLY A 35 13.87 -2.94 -9.82
C GLY A 35 12.87 -3.66 -10.73
N GLU A 36 13.40 -4.53 -11.59
CA GLU A 36 12.63 -5.37 -12.51
C GLU A 36 12.33 -6.78 -11.95
N GLY A 37 12.79 -7.08 -10.73
CA GLY A 37 12.53 -8.38 -10.06
C GLY A 37 13.52 -9.49 -10.44
N HIS A 38 14.74 -9.11 -10.86
CA HIS A 38 15.83 -10.06 -11.13
C HIS A 38 16.63 -10.44 -9.88
N ASP A 39 16.47 -9.67 -8.80
CA ASP A 39 17.10 -9.85 -7.49
C ASP A 39 16.05 -9.67 -6.38
N GLU A 40 16.47 -9.33 -5.16
CA GLU A 40 15.58 -9.13 -4.02
C GLU A 40 14.90 -7.75 -4.00
N THR A 41 15.13 -6.89 -5.00
CA THR A 41 14.47 -5.59 -5.08
C THR A 41 13.00 -5.73 -5.44
N PHE A 42 12.18 -4.89 -4.84
CA PHE A 42 10.76 -4.85 -5.18
C PHE A 42 10.53 -4.33 -6.59
N THR A 43 9.64 -4.99 -7.32
CA THR A 43 9.08 -4.48 -8.58
C THR A 43 8.02 -3.40 -8.32
N PRO A 44 7.74 -2.52 -9.30
CA PRO A 44 6.64 -1.56 -9.18
C PRO A 44 5.27 -2.20 -8.89
N VAL A 45 5.01 -3.40 -9.43
CA VAL A 45 3.78 -4.17 -9.20
C VAL A 45 3.70 -4.65 -7.75
N GLU A 46 4.79 -5.18 -7.21
CA GLU A 46 4.83 -5.58 -5.80
C GLU A 46 4.72 -4.37 -4.87
N LEU A 47 5.35 -3.24 -5.21
CA LEU A 47 5.19 -2.00 -4.43
C LEU A 47 3.76 -1.47 -4.43
N LEU A 48 3.02 -1.63 -5.52
CA LEU A 48 1.58 -1.34 -5.55
C LEU A 48 0.84 -2.22 -4.53
N LEU A 49 1.09 -3.53 -4.54
CA LEU A 49 0.46 -4.47 -3.60
C LEU A 49 0.86 -4.16 -2.15
N THR A 50 2.14 -3.89 -1.90
CA THR A 50 2.68 -3.46 -0.60
C THR A 50 2.01 -2.17 -0.12
N ALA A 51 1.82 -1.18 -1.00
CA ALA A 51 1.16 0.08 -0.65
C ALA A 51 -0.30 -0.13 -0.26
N ILE A 52 -1.04 -0.99 -0.98
CA ILE A 52 -2.43 -1.34 -0.64
C ILE A 52 -2.48 -2.02 0.73
N ALA A 53 -1.65 -3.06 0.95
CA ALA A 53 -1.60 -3.80 2.20
C ALA A 53 -1.19 -2.90 3.38
N GLY A 54 -0.12 -2.10 3.21
CA GLY A 54 0.42 -1.24 4.26
C GLY A 54 -0.56 -0.15 4.68
N CYS A 55 -1.19 0.51 3.72
CA CYS A 55 -2.23 1.51 4.00
C CYS A 55 -3.39 0.91 4.81
N ALA A 56 -3.90 -0.25 4.40
CA ALA A 56 -4.98 -0.92 5.12
C ALA A 56 -4.54 -1.44 6.50
N SER A 57 -3.29 -1.88 6.62
CA SER A 57 -2.74 -2.39 7.89
C SER A 57 -2.66 -1.31 8.96
N ILE A 58 -2.25 -0.10 8.59
CA ILE A 58 -2.20 1.05 9.50
C ILE A 58 -3.60 1.32 10.09
N ASP A 59 -4.65 1.30 9.27
CA ASP A 59 -6.02 1.51 9.72
C ASP A 59 -6.49 0.41 10.69
N VAL A 60 -6.22 -0.85 10.35
CA VAL A 60 -6.60 -2.00 11.18
C VAL A 60 -5.89 -1.92 12.53
N ASP A 61 -4.57 -1.67 12.52
CA ASP A 61 -3.74 -1.58 13.70
C ASP A 61 -4.20 -0.47 14.65
N TYR A 62 -4.41 0.75 14.14
CA TYR A 62 -4.93 1.87 14.95
C TYR A 62 -6.29 1.59 15.61
N ILE A 63 -7.14 0.76 14.99
CA ILE A 63 -8.45 0.41 15.52
C ILE A 63 -8.34 -0.67 16.61
N THR A 64 -7.47 -1.65 16.42
CA THR A 64 -7.32 -2.80 17.34
C THR A 64 -6.40 -2.50 18.51
N ALA A 65 -5.29 -1.79 18.31
CA ALA A 65 -4.28 -1.49 19.33
C ALA A 65 -4.82 -0.69 20.53
N ARG A 66 -5.96 0.00 20.38
CA ARG A 66 -6.69 0.64 21.49
C ARG A 66 -7.18 -0.33 22.57
N ARG A 67 -7.15 -1.63 22.30
CA ARG A 67 -7.67 -2.69 23.17
C ARG A 67 -6.55 -3.62 23.63
N ALA A 68 -5.74 -4.12 22.69
CA ALA A 68 -4.59 -4.95 22.97
C ALA A 68 -3.60 -4.90 21.79
N GLU A 69 -2.32 -5.06 22.10
CA GLU A 69 -1.27 -5.30 21.10
C GLU A 69 -1.43 -6.72 20.51
N PRO A 70 -1.23 -6.89 19.19
CA PRO A 70 -1.23 -8.21 18.57
C PRO A 70 0.02 -9.00 18.94
N VAL A 71 -0.12 -10.32 19.10
CA VAL A 71 0.99 -11.28 19.16
C VAL A 71 1.62 -11.47 17.78
N SER A 72 0.79 -11.48 16.73
CA SER A 72 1.25 -11.45 15.34
C SER A 72 0.29 -10.65 14.47
N PHE A 73 0.83 -10.01 13.44
CA PHE A 73 0.08 -9.22 12.49
C PHE A 73 0.67 -9.45 11.09
N ASP A 74 0.11 -10.43 10.39
CA ASP A 74 0.56 -10.83 9.07
C ASP A 74 -0.48 -10.43 8.02
N VAL A 75 -0.03 -9.83 6.92
CA VAL A 75 -0.90 -9.40 5.83
C VAL A 75 -0.33 -9.89 4.51
N THR A 76 -1.20 -10.44 3.67
CA THR A 76 -0.85 -10.89 2.33
C THR A 76 -1.72 -10.14 1.33
N SER A 77 -1.10 -9.46 0.37
CA SER A 77 -1.77 -8.86 -0.78
C SER A 77 -1.41 -9.57 -2.07
N SER A 78 -2.38 -9.76 -2.95
CA SER A 78 -2.20 -10.42 -4.24
C SER A 78 -3.04 -9.75 -5.33
N GLY A 79 -2.67 -10.02 -6.58
CA GLY A 79 -3.43 -9.64 -7.77
C GLY A 79 -3.06 -10.53 -8.95
N VAL A 80 -3.91 -10.55 -9.97
CA VAL A 80 -3.70 -11.30 -11.20
C VAL A 80 -3.36 -10.35 -12.33
N LYS A 81 -2.23 -10.58 -13.02
CA LYS A 81 -1.86 -9.75 -14.18
C LYS A 81 -2.79 -10.06 -15.36
N SER A 82 -3.32 -9.02 -15.99
CA SER A 82 -4.08 -9.07 -17.22
C SER A 82 -3.47 -8.17 -18.28
N THR A 83 -3.67 -8.54 -19.55
CA THR A 83 -3.31 -7.74 -20.72
C THR A 83 -4.54 -7.28 -21.51
N GLU A 84 -5.74 -7.71 -21.11
CA GLU A 84 -7.00 -7.31 -21.74
C GLU A 84 -7.25 -5.81 -21.51
N GLY A 85 -7.30 -5.01 -22.57
CA GLY A 85 -7.37 -3.54 -22.43
C GLY A 85 -6.07 -2.90 -21.93
N GLY A 86 -4.95 -3.61 -21.97
CA GLY A 86 -3.62 -3.14 -21.53
C GLY A 86 -3.11 -3.85 -20.27
N ASN A 87 -1.83 -3.64 -19.94
CA ASN A 87 -1.20 -4.25 -18.77
C ASN A 87 -1.76 -3.66 -17.46
N HIS A 88 -2.41 -4.48 -16.65
CA HIS A 88 -2.92 -4.08 -15.33
C HIS A 88 -3.07 -5.29 -14.40
N LEU A 89 -3.39 -5.03 -13.13
CA LEU A 89 -3.80 -6.07 -12.18
C LEU A 89 -5.33 -6.11 -12.08
N THR A 90 -5.88 -7.31 -12.07
CA THR A 90 -7.24 -7.62 -11.67
C THR A 90 -7.22 -8.43 -10.37
N ASP A 91 -8.39 -8.70 -9.81
CA ASP A 91 -8.56 -9.60 -8.65
C ASP A 91 -7.62 -9.26 -7.48
N LEU A 92 -7.59 -7.97 -7.10
CA LEU A 92 -6.80 -7.49 -5.98
C LEU A 92 -7.42 -7.91 -4.65
N HIS A 93 -6.64 -8.60 -3.82
CA HIS A 93 -7.07 -9.08 -2.51
C HIS A 93 -6.05 -8.74 -1.43
N VAL A 94 -6.53 -8.40 -0.23
CA VAL A 94 -5.71 -8.23 0.97
C VAL A 94 -6.29 -9.10 2.08
N THR A 95 -5.49 -10.03 2.58
CA THR A 95 -5.88 -10.98 3.62
C THR A 95 -5.10 -10.69 4.90
N PHE A 96 -5.84 -10.47 5.98
CA PHE A 96 -5.29 -10.24 7.33
C PHE A 96 -5.29 -11.53 8.15
N ARG A 97 -4.16 -11.83 8.79
CA ARG A 97 -4.01 -12.86 9.81
C ARG A 97 -3.44 -12.19 11.06
N VAL A 98 -4.32 -11.82 11.98
CA VAL A 98 -3.96 -11.11 13.21
C VAL A 98 -4.32 -11.96 14.42
N VAL A 99 -3.35 -12.17 15.30
CA VAL A 99 -3.52 -12.95 16.53
C VAL A 99 -3.34 -12.02 17.72
N PHE A 100 -4.34 -11.98 18.60
CA PHE A 100 -4.27 -11.27 19.89
C PHE A 100 -4.01 -12.25 21.03
N PRO A 101 -3.50 -11.78 22.18
CA PRO A 101 -3.39 -12.62 23.38
C PRO A 101 -4.77 -13.08 23.85
N GLU A 102 -4.82 -14.13 24.66
CA GLU A 102 -6.04 -14.57 25.32
C GLU A 102 -6.46 -13.58 26.43
N GLY A 103 -7.76 -13.53 26.73
CA GLY A 103 -8.35 -12.68 27.77
C GLY A 103 -9.13 -11.48 27.23
N GLU A 104 -9.87 -10.82 28.12
CA GLU A 104 -10.91 -9.83 27.77
C GLU A 104 -10.44 -8.75 26.78
N ALA A 105 -9.24 -8.19 26.99
CA ALA A 105 -8.68 -7.17 26.12
C ALA A 105 -8.35 -7.69 24.71
N GLY A 106 -7.77 -8.90 24.63
CA GLY A 106 -7.44 -9.55 23.37
C GLY A 106 -8.67 -10.02 22.60
N ASP A 107 -9.68 -10.54 23.30
CA ASP A 107 -10.98 -10.90 22.71
C ASP A 107 -11.69 -9.66 22.16
N ALA A 108 -11.68 -8.56 22.91
CA ALA A 108 -12.24 -7.29 22.46
C ALA A 108 -11.50 -6.75 21.22
N ALA A 109 -10.17 -6.88 21.14
CA ALA A 109 -9.38 -6.48 19.97
C ALA A 109 -9.71 -7.35 18.75
N ARG A 110 -9.73 -8.67 18.92
CA ARG A 110 -10.05 -9.66 17.87
C ARG A 110 -11.44 -9.41 17.27
N ALA A 111 -12.43 -9.09 18.11
CA ALA A 111 -13.79 -8.76 17.68
C ALA A 111 -13.86 -7.49 16.82
N ARG A 112 -12.85 -6.61 16.83
CA ARG A 112 -12.81 -5.39 16.02
C ARG A 112 -12.22 -5.58 14.64
N VAL A 113 -11.41 -6.63 14.41
CA VAL A 113 -10.73 -6.85 13.13
C VAL A 113 -11.69 -6.81 11.94
N PRO A 114 -12.85 -7.51 11.92
CA PRO A 114 -13.73 -7.49 10.76
C PRO A 114 -14.27 -6.10 10.42
N GLN A 115 -14.66 -5.33 11.45
CA GLN A 115 -15.13 -3.95 11.27
C GLN A 115 -14.00 -3.04 10.78
N ALA A 116 -12.78 -3.22 11.29
CA ALA A 116 -11.62 -2.43 10.92
C ALA A 116 -11.25 -2.64 9.44
N VAL A 117 -11.16 -3.91 9.01
CA VAL A 117 -10.89 -4.29 7.61
C VAL A 117 -11.95 -3.71 6.68
N ARG A 118 -13.24 -3.82 7.03
CA ARG A 118 -14.32 -3.23 6.23
C ARG A 118 -14.18 -1.71 6.10
N ARG A 119 -13.96 -1.00 7.20
CA ARG A 119 -13.81 0.47 7.18
C ARG A 119 -12.60 0.90 6.35
N SER A 120 -11.49 0.17 6.45
CA SER A 120 -10.30 0.38 5.61
C SER A 120 -10.65 0.26 4.13
N ALA A 121 -11.32 -0.83 3.73
CA ALA A 121 -11.67 -1.10 2.33
C ALA A 121 -12.67 -0.08 1.76
N GLU A 122 -13.62 0.38 2.57
CA GLU A 122 -14.74 1.21 2.09
C GLU A 122 -14.51 2.71 2.20
N SER A 123 -13.67 3.17 3.14
CA SER A 123 -13.67 4.59 3.51
C SER A 123 -12.34 5.19 3.99
N LEU A 124 -11.48 4.43 4.66
CA LEU A 124 -10.30 5.01 5.32
C LEU A 124 -9.04 4.96 4.44
N CYS A 125 -8.72 3.81 3.86
CA CYS A 125 -7.45 3.65 3.17
C CYS A 125 -7.46 4.38 1.82
N THR A 126 -6.71 5.49 1.75
CA THR A 126 -6.57 6.31 0.54
C THR A 126 -6.08 5.50 -0.66
N VAL A 127 -5.08 4.62 -0.49
CA VAL A 127 -4.50 3.84 -1.60
C VAL A 127 -5.55 2.93 -2.25
N SER A 128 -6.26 2.14 -1.45
CA SER A 128 -7.32 1.26 -1.94
C SER A 128 -8.45 2.06 -2.60
N ARG A 129 -8.85 3.18 -2.00
CA ARG A 129 -9.92 4.04 -2.54
C ARG A 129 -9.54 4.66 -3.88
N THR A 130 -8.29 5.12 -4.04
CA THR A 130 -7.80 5.67 -5.30
C THR A 130 -7.89 4.65 -6.44
N ILE A 131 -7.53 3.39 -6.17
CA ILE A 131 -7.62 2.30 -7.16
C ILE A 131 -9.08 1.96 -7.47
N GLN A 132 -9.91 1.76 -6.45
CA GLN A 132 -11.32 1.40 -6.60
C GLN A 132 -12.15 2.47 -7.32
N LEU A 133 -11.84 3.75 -7.08
CA LEU A 133 -12.51 4.87 -7.75
C LEU A 133 -12.07 5.06 -9.20
N GLY A 134 -10.88 4.55 -9.57
CA GLY A 134 -10.32 4.68 -10.90
C GLY A 134 -9.99 6.12 -11.25
N THR A 135 -8.85 6.62 -10.77
CA THR A 135 -8.36 7.96 -11.14
C THR A 135 -7.40 7.90 -12.34
N PRO A 136 -7.50 8.80 -13.34
CA PRO A 136 -6.53 8.87 -14.43
C PRO A 136 -5.12 9.23 -13.92
N VAL A 137 -4.09 8.56 -14.45
CA VAL A 137 -2.69 8.93 -14.27
C VAL A 137 -2.23 9.72 -15.48
N VAL A 138 -1.85 10.98 -15.29
CA VAL A 138 -1.30 11.84 -16.34
C VAL A 138 0.21 11.68 -16.37
N MET A 139 0.78 11.54 -17.57
CA MET A 139 2.23 11.41 -17.78
C MET A 139 2.67 12.50 -18.75
N ASP A 140 3.64 13.32 -18.33
CA ASP A 140 4.16 14.44 -19.10
C ASP A 140 5.70 14.40 -19.14
N VAL A 141 6.28 15.09 -20.13
CA VAL A 141 7.72 15.33 -20.23
C VAL A 141 8.00 16.79 -19.87
N ALA A 142 8.97 17.02 -18.99
CA ALA A 142 9.46 18.37 -18.69
C ALA A 142 10.69 18.69 -19.55
N ASP A 143 10.69 19.87 -20.16
CA ASP A 143 11.81 20.43 -20.94
C ASP A 143 12.96 20.92 -20.04
#